data_AF-A0AA40S899-F1
#
_entry.id   AF-A0AA40S899-F1
#
_cell.length_a   1.000
_cell.length_b   1.000
_cell.length_c   1.000
_cell.angle_alpha   90.00
_cell.angle_beta   90.00
_cell.angle_gamma   90.00
#
_symmetry.space_group_name_H-M   'P 1'
#
loop_
_entity.id
_entity.type
_entity.pdbx_description
1 polymer ?
#
loop_
_entity_poly.entity_id
_entity_poly.type
_entity_poly.pdbx_seq_one_letter_code
_entity_poly.pdbx_strand_id
1 'polypeptide(L)'
;MDKFENRLACVIRSDGSIARGYMIDKCEQTGDNKYTITWKIPLQGEAKTNFAGTIGSAEEEVVEPGLITVGLTNDPYQMQVHTYDVCGKPAKRSFHIACFRDH
;
A
#
# COMPACT_ATOMS: atom_id res chain seq x y z
N MET A 1 -8.61 2.80 24.71
CA MET A 1 -7.66 3.43 23.77
C MET A 1 -7.01 2.31 22.99
N ASP A 2 -7.66 1.82 21.93
CA ASP A 2 -6.91 1.04 20.94
C ASP A 2 -5.83 1.96 20.39
N LYS A 3 -4.58 1.54 20.56
CA LYS A 3 -3.42 2.40 20.39
C LYS A 3 -3.39 2.88 18.95
N PHE A 4 -3.35 4.20 18.78
CA PHE A 4 -3.18 4.87 17.49
C PHE A 4 -2.05 4.24 16.65
N GLU A 5 -1.03 3.71 17.33
CA GLU A 5 0.11 2.95 16.82
C GLU A 5 -0.25 1.70 15.97
N ASN A 6 -1.47 1.16 16.10
CA ASN A 6 -1.93 0.00 15.31
C ASN A 6 -2.54 0.38 13.97
N ARG A 7 -2.77 1.67 13.71
CA ARG A 7 -3.31 2.14 12.44
C ARG A 7 -2.15 2.25 11.46
N LEU A 8 -2.12 1.40 10.44
CA LEU A 8 -1.13 1.50 9.38
C LEU A 8 -1.90 1.84 8.12
N ALA A 9 -1.70 3.04 7.60
CA ALA A 9 -2.39 3.46 6.40
C ALA A 9 -1.51 4.40 5.60
N CYS A 10 -1.58 4.28 4.27
CA CYS A 10 -0.91 5.19 3.37
C CYS A 10 -1.70 5.37 2.08
N VAL A 11 -1.46 6.50 1.44
CA VAL A 11 -1.92 6.80 0.10
C VAL A 11 -0.70 7.11 -0.75
N ILE A 12 -0.58 6.36 -1.83
CA ILE A 12 0.56 6.38 -2.73
C ILE A 12 0.09 6.93 -4.08
N ARG A 13 0.80 7.93 -4.60
CA ARG A 13 0.57 8.46 -5.94
C ARG A 13 1.02 7.44 -6.99
N SER A 14 0.52 7.57 -8.22
CA SER A 14 0.87 6.65 -9.30
C SER A 14 2.36 6.64 -9.67
N ASP A 15 3.12 7.66 -9.28
CA ASP A 15 4.58 7.73 -9.45
C ASP A 15 5.37 7.09 -8.29
N GLY A 16 4.67 6.52 -7.30
CA GLY A 16 5.27 5.89 -6.13
C GLY A 16 5.56 6.83 -4.97
N SER A 17 5.32 8.13 -5.10
CA SER A 17 5.47 9.08 -4.00
C SER A 17 4.36 8.95 -2.94
N ILE A 18 4.71 9.19 -1.68
CA ILE A 18 3.74 9.15 -0.57
C ILE A 18 2.95 10.45 -0.57
N ALA A 19 1.63 10.37 -0.72
CA ALA A 19 0.74 11.53 -0.61
C ALA A 19 0.40 11.84 0.85
N ARG A 20 0.07 10.79 1.61
CA ARG A 20 -0.18 10.85 3.05
C ARG A 20 0.03 9.45 3.63
N GLY A 21 0.33 9.37 4.92
CA GLY A 21 0.37 8.09 5.60
C GLY A 21 0.82 8.20 7.04
N TYR A 22 0.63 7.11 7.76
CA TYR A 22 1.07 6.96 9.15
C TYR A 22 1.79 5.62 9.29
N MET A 23 2.93 5.63 9.99
CA MET A 23 3.84 4.49 10.15
C MET A 23 4.46 3.93 8.86
N ILE A 24 4.30 4.60 7.72
CA ILE A 24 5.05 4.34 6.50
C ILE A 24 6.43 5.02 6.57
N ASP A 25 7.47 4.33 6.11
CA ASP A 25 8.83 4.87 5.99
C ASP A 25 9.07 5.39 4.56
N LYS A 26 8.94 4.52 3.57
CA LYS A 26 9.13 4.86 2.16
C LYS A 26 8.29 3.99 1.23
N CYS A 27 8.17 4.43 -0.02
CA CYS A 27 7.61 3.67 -1.12
C CYS A 27 8.53 3.81 -2.34
N GLU A 28 8.83 2.70 -3.00
CA GLU A 28 9.72 2.62 -4.16
C GLU A 28 9.00 1.93 -5.31
N GLN A 29 8.98 2.54 -6.49
CA GLN A 29 8.49 1.88 -7.69
C GLN A 29 9.61 1.00 -8.28
N THR A 30 9.41 -0.32 -8.30
CA THR A 30 10.44 -1.30 -8.66
C THR A 30 10.17 -2.01 -10.00
N GLY A 31 9.29 -1.47 -10.85
CA GLY A 31 8.93 -2.05 -12.15
C GLY A 31 7.62 -1.48 -12.72
N ASP A 32 7.03 -2.20 -13.67
CA ASP A 32 5.77 -1.84 -14.32
C ASP A 32 4.61 -1.82 -13.32
N ASN A 33 4.38 -0.64 -12.72
CA ASN A 33 3.33 -0.36 -11.75
C ASN A 33 3.34 -1.31 -10.53
N LYS A 34 4.57 -1.69 -10.16
CA LYS A 34 4.93 -2.46 -8.99
C LYS A 34 5.60 -1.56 -7.97
N TYR A 35 5.09 -1.56 -6.75
CA TYR A 35 5.50 -0.69 -5.66
C TYR A 35 5.93 -1.54 -4.46
N THR A 36 7.04 -1.18 -3.84
CA THR A 36 7.48 -1.75 -2.56
C THR A 36 7.31 -0.69 -1.49
N ILE A 37 6.46 -0.97 -0.51
CA ILE A 37 6.22 -0.10 0.64
C ILE A 37 6.99 -0.66 1.82
N THR A 38 7.82 0.17 2.43
CA THR A 38 8.50 -0.13 3.69
C THR A 38 7.78 0.58 4.83
N TRP A 39 7.37 -0.18 5.84
CA TRP A 39 6.73 0.32 7.05
C TRP A 39 7.78 0.51 8.15
N LYS A 40 7.48 1.39 9.12
CA LYS A 40 8.34 1.63 10.29
C LYS A 40 8.30 0.51 11.33
N ILE A 41 7.39 -0.44 11.16
CA ILE A 41 7.18 -1.58 12.06
C ILE A 41 6.96 -2.85 11.22
N PRO A 42 7.31 -4.04 11.75
CA PRO A 42 7.20 -5.28 10.99
C PRO A 42 5.73 -5.67 10.83
N LEU A 43 5.34 -6.08 9.62
CA LEU A 43 4.01 -6.59 9.27
C LEU A 43 3.87 -8.10 9.52
N GLN A 44 4.99 -8.80 9.67
CA GLN A 44 5.08 -10.25 9.76
C GLN A 44 5.81 -10.68 11.04
N GLY A 45 5.74 -11.97 11.37
CA GLY A 45 6.35 -12.55 12.58
C GLY A 45 5.32 -12.72 13.69
N GLU A 46 5.54 -12.08 14.83
CA GLU A 46 4.56 -12.08 15.94
C GLU A 46 3.27 -11.34 15.57
N ALA A 47 3.35 -10.37 14.65
CA ALA A 47 2.22 -9.61 14.16
C ALA A 47 1.40 -10.42 13.13
N LYS A 48 0.09 -10.54 13.36
CA LYS A 48 -0.85 -11.05 12.35
C LYS A 48 -1.47 -9.85 11.63
N THR A 49 -0.96 -9.53 10.45
CA THR A 49 -1.43 -8.36 9.70
C THR A 49 -2.33 -8.78 8.54
N ASN A 50 -3.58 -8.32 8.58
CA ASN A 50 -4.49 -8.31 7.43
C ASN A 50 -4.39 -6.96 6.71
N PHE A 51 -4.80 -6.88 5.45
CA PHE A 51 -4.72 -5.65 4.68
C PHE A 51 -5.87 -5.51 3.69
N ALA A 52 -6.23 -4.26 3.43
CA ALA A 52 -7.11 -3.86 2.35
C ALA A 52 -6.37 -2.86 1.44
N GLY A 53 -6.51 -3.07 0.14
CA GLY A 53 -6.00 -2.15 -0.88
C GLY A 53 -7.13 -1.74 -1.81
N THR A 54 -7.12 -0.48 -2.23
CA THR A 54 -8.03 0.02 -3.26
C THR A 54 -7.31 0.97 -4.20
N ILE A 55 -7.72 0.97 -5.46
CA ILE A 55 -7.42 2.08 -6.36
C ILE A 55 -8.21 3.30 -5.88
N GLY A 56 -7.60 4.50 -5.89
CA GLY A 56 -8.24 5.71 -5.38
C GLY A 56 -7.37 6.95 -5.50
N SER A 57 -7.96 8.14 -5.37
CA SER A 57 -7.25 9.42 -5.55
C SER A 57 -6.23 9.69 -4.46
N ALA A 58 -5.06 10.18 -4.87
CA ALA A 58 -4.10 10.76 -3.96
C ALA A 58 -4.65 12.04 -3.35
N GLU A 59 -5.33 12.87 -4.12
CA GLU A 59 -5.94 14.12 -3.67
C GLU A 59 -7.34 14.24 -4.29
N GLU A 60 -7.54 15.20 -5.18
CA GLU A 60 -8.83 15.53 -5.80
C GLU A 60 -8.92 15.04 -7.25
N GLU A 61 -7.91 14.33 -7.75
CA GLU A 61 -7.89 13.88 -9.13
C GLU A 61 -8.91 12.77 -9.40
N VAL A 62 -9.47 12.77 -10.60
CA VAL A 62 -10.28 11.66 -11.09
C VAL A 62 -9.37 10.46 -11.32
N VAL A 63 -9.69 9.34 -10.66
CA VAL A 63 -8.97 8.08 -10.83
C VAL A 63 -9.83 7.10 -11.60
N GLU A 64 -9.29 6.60 -12.72
CA GLU A 64 -9.91 5.51 -13.45
C GLU A 64 -9.96 4.24 -12.60
N PRO A 65 -11.05 3.46 -12.67
CA PRO A 65 -11.13 2.18 -11.98
C PRO A 65 -10.01 1.24 -12.42
N GLY A 66 -9.71 0.26 -11.58
CA GLY A 66 -8.66 -0.70 -11.82
C GLY A 66 -8.64 -1.81 -10.79
N LEU A 67 -7.64 -2.67 -10.91
CA LEU A 67 -7.40 -3.76 -9.98
C LEU A 67 -6.12 -3.49 -9.20
N ILE A 68 -6.07 -4.05 -7.99
CA ILE A 68 -4.91 -3.96 -7.10
C ILE A 68 -4.63 -5.34 -6.52
N THR A 69 -3.36 -5.71 -6.48
CA THR A 69 -2.89 -6.86 -5.70
C THR A 69 -1.95 -6.38 -4.62
N VAL A 70 -2.04 -7.01 -3.45
CA VAL A 70 -1.24 -6.69 -2.28
C VAL A 70 -0.65 -7.98 -1.75
N GLY A 71 0.65 -7.99 -1.47
CA GLY A 71 1.36 -9.13 -0.93
C GLY A 71 2.47 -8.69 0.02
N LEU A 72 2.97 -9.64 0.79
CA LEU A 72 4.13 -9.47 1.66
C LEU A 72 5.40 -9.89 0.92
N THR A 73 6.56 -9.36 1.33
CA THR A 73 7.86 -9.83 0.82
C THR A 73 8.59 -10.66 1.87
N ASN A 74 9.79 -11.13 1.56
CA ASN A 74 10.63 -11.83 2.55
C ASN A 74 11.16 -10.89 3.65
N ASP A 75 11.11 -9.57 3.44
CA ASP A 75 11.42 -8.59 4.48
C ASP A 75 10.14 -8.32 5.30
N PRO A 76 10.14 -8.54 6.63
CA PRO A 76 8.97 -8.38 7.46
C PRO A 76 8.44 -6.94 7.48
N TYR A 77 9.24 -5.93 7.13
CA TYR A 77 8.81 -4.53 7.07
C TYR A 77 8.21 -4.14 5.74
N GLN A 78 8.23 -5.02 4.75
CA GLN A 78 7.88 -4.68 3.38
C GLN A 78 6.58 -5.35 2.93
N MET A 79 5.85 -4.57 2.14
CA MET A 79 4.73 -5.03 1.35
C MET A 79 4.97 -4.68 -0.12
N GLN A 80 4.41 -5.49 -1.00
CA GLN A 80 4.42 -5.27 -2.43
C GLN A 80 3.01 -5.03 -2.93
N VAL A 81 2.85 -4.01 -3.76
CA VAL A 81 1.58 -3.64 -4.38
C VAL A 81 1.77 -3.60 -5.88
N HIS A 82 0.80 -4.12 -6.63
CA HIS A 82 0.74 -3.94 -8.08
C HIS A 82 -0.61 -3.35 -8.44
N THR A 83 -0.61 -2.49 -9.45
CA THR A 83 -1.82 -1.85 -9.95
C THR A 83 -2.02 -2.15 -11.43
N TYR A 84 -3.28 -2.39 -11.80
CA TYR A 84 -3.67 -2.82 -13.13
C TYR A 84 -4.90 -2.05 -13.60
N ASP A 85 -5.08 -1.99 -14.92
CA ASP A 85 -6.36 -1.62 -15.51
C ASP A 85 -7.43 -2.69 -15.26
N VAL A 86 -8.66 -2.40 -15.69
CA VAL A 86 -9.81 -3.32 -15.54
C VAL A 86 -9.68 -4.62 -16.34
N CYS A 87 -8.71 -4.69 -17.27
CA CYS A 87 -8.39 -5.87 -18.06
C CYS A 87 -7.25 -6.70 -17.44
N GLY A 88 -6.70 -6.28 -16.30
CA GLY A 88 -5.59 -6.95 -15.64
C GLY A 88 -4.21 -6.63 -16.23
N LYS A 89 -4.07 -5.59 -17.06
CA LYS A 89 -2.76 -5.14 -17.57
C LYS A 89 -2.15 -4.12 -16.61
N PRO A 90 -0.84 -4.15 -16.35
CA PRO A 90 -0.20 -3.16 -15.48
C PRO A 90 -0.53 -1.73 -15.90
N ALA A 91 -1.01 -0.90 -14.97
CA ALA A 91 -1.39 0.48 -15.26
C ALA A 91 -1.04 1.40 -14.09
N LYS A 92 -0.57 2.61 -14.40
CA LYS A 92 -0.27 3.63 -13.38
C LYS A 92 -1.56 4.05 -12.69
N ARG A 93 -1.67 3.80 -11.39
CA ARG A 93 -2.79 4.21 -10.55
C ARG A 93 -2.28 4.64 -9.18
N SER A 94 -2.88 5.70 -8.63
CA SER A 94 -2.78 5.96 -7.20
C SER A 94 -3.63 4.95 -6.44
N PHE A 95 -3.22 4.65 -5.21
CA PHE A 95 -3.88 3.64 -4.40
C PHE A 95 -3.76 3.91 -2.91
N HIS A 96 -4.69 3.34 -2.16
CA HIS A 96 -4.75 3.43 -0.70
C HIS A 96 -4.51 2.05 -0.12
N ILE A 97 -3.74 2.01 0.96
CA ILE A 97 -3.53 0.81 1.76
C ILE A 97 -3.95 1.10 3.19
N ALA A 98 -4.69 0.16 3.78
CA ALA A 98 -4.88 0.04 5.21
C ALA A 98 -4.44 -1.35 5.67
N CYS A 99 -3.58 -1.41 6.68
CA CYS A 99 -3.18 -2.66 7.33
C CYS A 99 -3.81 -2.71 8.73
N PHE A 100 -4.38 -3.87 9.04
CA PHE A 100 -5.04 -4.18 10.29
C PHE A 100 -4.20 -5.22 11.01
N ARG A 101 -3.69 -4.86 12.18
CA ARG A 101 -2.85 -5.74 12.99
C ARG A 101 -3.67 -6.32 14.11
N ASP A 102 -3.79 -7.65 14.13
CA ASP A 102 -4.30 -8.38 15.28
C ASP A 102 -3.14 -8.56 16.26
N HIS A 103 -3.39 -8.23 17.54
CA HIS A 103 -2.47 -8.46 18.65
C HIS A 103 -2.33 -9.95 18.96
#